data_AF-A0A7W0NRW7-F1
#
_entry.id   AF-A0A7W0NRW7-F1
#
_cell.length_a   1.000
_cell.length_b   1.000
_cell.length_c   1.000
_cell.angle_alpha   90.00
_cell.angle_beta   90.00
_cell.angle_gamma   90.00
#
_symmetry.space_group_name_H-M   'P 1'
#
loop_
_entity.id
_entity.type
_entity.pdbx_description
1 polymer ?
#
loop_
_entity_poly.entity_id
_entity_poly.type
_entity_poly.pdbx_seq_one_letter_code
_entity_poly.pdbx_strand_id
1 'polypeptide(L)'
;NALDIDLPNAKLAYTIIQSLLEGHEALSDLLVLMSHALDEDTLKALTATGEWQSYMDSKRGLESTKVQMELFTAELRKLENA
;
A
#
# COMPACT_ATOMS: atom_id res chain seq x y z
N ASN A 1 -14.72 26.82 14.61
CA ASN A 1 -13.76 25.85 15.18
C ASN A 1 -12.94 25.27 14.05
N ALA A 2 -11.81 25.91 13.75
CA ALA A 2 -10.80 25.30 12.89
C ALA A 2 -10.37 24.00 13.58
N LEU A 3 -10.37 22.89 12.85
CA LEU A 3 -9.77 21.64 13.32
C LEU A 3 -8.30 21.97 13.59
N ASP A 4 -7.92 22.00 14.87
CA ASP A 4 -6.53 22.13 15.29
C ASP A 4 -5.84 20.82 14.92
N ILE A 5 -5.35 20.75 13.68
CA ILE A 5 -4.67 19.56 13.16
C ILE A 5 -3.33 19.48 13.89
N ASP A 6 -3.18 18.46 14.72
CA ASP A 6 -1.92 18.11 15.36
C ASP A 6 -0.92 17.64 14.28
N LEU A 7 -0.20 18.60 13.70
CA LEU A 7 0.77 18.39 12.63
C LEU A 7 1.84 17.32 13.00
N PRO A 8 2.42 17.30 14.22
CA PRO A 8 3.28 16.21 14.66
C PRO A 8 2.64 14.82 14.54
N ASN A 9 1.41 14.65 15.04
CA ASN A 9 0.71 13.36 14.95
C ASN A 9 0.33 12.99 13.52
N ALA A 10 -0.02 13.97 12.69
CA ALA A 10 -0.30 13.75 11.27
C ALA A 10 0.95 13.27 10.48
N LYS A 11 2.13 13.84 10.77
CA LYS A 11 3.42 13.41 10.20
C LYS A 11 3.80 12.00 10.65
N LEU A 12 3.57 11.67 11.92
CA LEU A 12 3.82 10.34 12.44
C LEU A 12 2.92 9.31 11.75
N ALA A 13 1.63 9.59 11.65
CA ALA A 13 0.67 8.73 10.94
C ALA A 13 1.09 8.53 9.47
N TYR A 14 1.49 9.60 8.78
CA TYR A 14 2.04 9.52 7.42
C TYR A 14 3.23 8.55 7.35
N THR A 15 4.23 8.72 8.21
CA THR A 15 5.44 7.89 8.19
C THR A 15 5.12 6.42 8.42
N ILE A 16 4.22 6.13 9.37
CA ILE A 16 3.79 4.76 9.66
C ILE A 16 3.11 4.13 8.44
N ILE A 17 2.15 4.82 7.84
CA ILE A 17 1.41 4.27 6.69
C ILE A 17 2.35 4.12 5.49
N GLN A 18 3.24 5.07 5.25
CA GLN A 18 4.25 5.00 4.19
C GLN A 18 5.15 3.76 4.34
N SER A 19 5.68 3.50 5.54
CA SER A 19 6.49 2.31 5.80
C SER A 19 5.71 1.01 5.61
N LEU A 20 4.41 0.99 5.93
CA LEU A 20 3.55 -0.17 5.68
C LEU A 20 3.32 -0.39 4.17
N LEU A 21 3.10 0.68 3.40
CA LEU A 21 2.97 0.59 1.94
C LEU A 21 4.26 0.04 1.30
N GLU A 22 5.42 0.57 1.70
CA GLU A 22 6.72 0.11 1.22
C GLU A 22 6.98 -1.37 1.57
N GLY A 23 6.66 -1.77 2.81
CA GLY A 23 6.75 -3.17 3.22
C GLY A 23 5.87 -4.11 2.39
N HIS A 24 4.66 -3.66 2.04
CA HIS A 24 3.79 -4.45 1.17
C HIS A 24 4.31 -4.50 -0.29
N GLU A 25 4.87 -3.42 -0.83
CA GLU A 25 5.50 -3.43 -2.15
C GLU A 25 6.63 -4.47 -2.20
N ALA A 26 7.52 -4.49 -1.19
CA ALA A 26 8.58 -5.49 -1.09
C ALA A 26 8.05 -6.94 -1.04
N LEU A 27 6.94 -7.18 -0.35
CA LEU A 27 6.28 -8.49 -0.33
C LEU A 27 5.69 -8.87 -1.70
N SER A 28 5.10 -7.91 -2.42
CA SER A 28 4.60 -8.14 -3.79
C SER A 28 5.75 -8.50 -4.73
N ASP A 29 6.90 -7.82 -4.63
CA ASP A 29 8.07 -8.10 -5.45
C ASP A 29 8.64 -9.49 -5.17
N LEU A 30 8.68 -9.88 -3.89
CA LEU A 30 9.09 -11.23 -3.49
C LEU A 30 8.14 -12.29 -4.05
N LEU A 31 6.82 -12.04 -4.06
CA LEU A 31 5.85 -12.95 -4.65
C LEU A 31 6.07 -13.14 -6.15
N VAL A 32 6.35 -12.05 -6.88
CA VAL A 32 6.70 -12.11 -8.31
C VAL A 32 7.97 -12.94 -8.50
N LEU A 33 9.00 -12.69 -7.69
CA LEU A 33 10.24 -13.47 -7.76
C LEU A 33 9.99 -14.97 -7.51
N MET A 34 9.20 -15.31 -6.49
CA MET A 34 8.83 -16.69 -6.18
C MET A 34 8.04 -17.34 -7.32
N SER A 35 7.21 -16.58 -8.06
CA SER A 35 6.45 -17.12 -9.20
C SER A 35 7.35 -17.66 -10.31
N HIS A 36 8.57 -17.12 -10.46
CA HIS A 36 9.55 -17.62 -11.43
C HIS A 36 10.18 -18.96 -11.02
N ALA A 37 10.06 -19.36 -9.75
CA ALA A 37 10.57 -20.64 -9.26
C ALA A 37 9.53 -21.77 -9.35
N LEU A 38 8.27 -21.45 -9.68
CA LEU A 38 7.19 -22.42 -9.85
C LEU A 38 7.07 -22.85 -11.31
N ASP A 39 6.70 -24.11 -11.52
CA ASP A 39 6.31 -24.59 -12.85
C ASP A 39 4.95 -23.99 -13.28
N GLU A 40 4.68 -24.03 -14.58
CA GLU A 40 3.50 -23.40 -15.18
C GLU A 40 2.18 -23.97 -14.65
N ASP A 41 2.10 -25.27 -14.40
CA ASP A 41 0.88 -25.92 -13.96
C ASP A 41 0.58 -25.58 -12.49
N THR A 42 1.62 -25.57 -11.65
CA THR A 42 1.52 -25.11 -10.26
C THR A 42 1.10 -23.63 -10.19
N LEU A 43 1.68 -22.78 -11.04
CA LEU A 43 1.30 -21.36 -11.09
C LEU A 43 -0.16 -21.17 -11.53
N LYS A 44 -0.63 -21.92 -12.53
CA LYS A 44 -2.04 -21.91 -12.96
C LYS A 44 -2.97 -22.34 -11.84
N ALA A 45 -2.65 -23.43 -11.15
CA ALA A 45 -3.44 -23.91 -10.03
C ALA A 45 -3.50 -22.85 -8.91
N LEU A 46 -2.37 -22.23 -8.58
CA LEU A 46 -2.27 -21.20 -7.55
C LEU A 46 -3.12 -19.97 -7.89
N THR A 47 -3.05 -19.48 -9.12
CA THR A 47 -3.83 -18.30 -9.56
C THR A 47 -5.34 -18.54 -9.64
N ALA A 48 -5.79 -19.80 -9.63
CA ALA A 48 -7.21 -20.17 -9.60
C ALA A 48 -7.79 -20.26 -8.16
N THR A 49 -6.96 -20.10 -7.12
CA THR A 49 -7.39 -20.19 -5.72
C THR A 49 -8.14 -18.93 -5.25
N GLY A 50 -8.99 -19.09 -4.23
CA GLY A 50 -9.68 -17.95 -3.60
C GLY A 50 -8.72 -17.02 -2.84
N GLU A 51 -7.62 -17.57 -2.35
CA GLU A 51 -6.52 -16.88 -1.70
C GLU A 51 -5.83 -15.92 -2.67
N TRP A 52 -5.58 -16.37 -3.90
CA TRP A 52 -5.03 -15.50 -4.95
C TRP A 52 -5.96 -14.35 -5.30
N GLN A 53 -7.27 -14.63 -5.45
CA GLN A 53 -8.26 -13.58 -5.68
C GLN A 53 -8.28 -12.55 -4.54
N SER A 54 -8.26 -13.03 -3.28
CA SER A 54 -8.22 -12.17 -2.09
C SER A 54 -6.97 -11.29 -2.06
N TYR A 55 -5.81 -11.86 -2.43
CA TYR A 55 -4.56 -11.11 -2.56
C TYR A 55 -4.65 -10.03 -3.66
N MET A 56 -5.21 -10.36 -4.83
CA MET A 56 -5.38 -9.40 -5.92
C MET A 56 -6.32 -8.24 -5.54
N ASP A 57 -7.38 -8.52 -4.79
CA ASP A 57 -8.29 -7.49 -4.28
C ASP A 57 -7.60 -6.60 -3.23
N SER A 58 -6.82 -7.19 -2.32
CA SER A 58 -5.98 -6.45 -1.37
C SER A 58 -4.97 -5.55 -2.09
N LYS A 59 -4.32 -6.06 -3.14
CA LYS A 59 -3.35 -5.30 -3.95
C LYS A 59 -4.00 -4.07 -4.59
N ARG A 60 -5.19 -4.20 -5.18
CA ARG A 60 -5.95 -3.07 -5.73
C ARG A 60 -6.34 -2.05 -4.66
N GLY A 61 -6.77 -2.52 -3.48
CA GLY A 61 -7.08 -1.65 -2.35
C GLY A 61 -5.86 -0.84 -1.88
N LEU A 62 -4.68 -1.45 -1.92
CA LEU A 62 -3.43 -0.79 -1.56
C LEU A 62 -3.02 0.29 -2.58
N GLU A 63 -3.17 0.04 -3.87
CA GLU A 63 -2.92 1.03 -4.92
C GLU A 63 -3.78 2.28 -4.70
N SER A 64 -5.07 2.10 -4.38
CA SER A 64 -5.95 3.21 -3.99
C SER A 64 -5.47 3.92 -2.72
N THR A 65 -4.97 3.18 -1.74
CA THR A 65 -4.47 3.74 -0.47
C THR A 65 -3.24 4.61 -0.70
N LYS A 66 -2.33 4.19 -1.60
CA LYS A 66 -1.14 4.96 -2.00
C LYS A 66 -1.53 6.31 -2.61
N VAL A 67 -2.50 6.32 -3.53
CA VAL A 67 -3.01 7.57 -4.14
C VAL A 67 -3.63 8.49 -3.07
N GLN A 68 -4.42 7.94 -2.14
CA GLN A 68 -5.00 8.72 -1.04
C GLN A 68 -3.95 9.31 -0.12
N MET A 69 -2.85 8.58 0.14
CA MET A 69 -1.72 9.08 0.91
C MET A 69 -0.98 10.23 0.22
N GLU A 70 -0.79 10.17 -1.10
CA GLU A 70 -0.18 11.26 -1.86
C GLU A 70 -1.02 12.54 -1.75
N LEU A 71 -2.35 12.43 -1.86
CA LEU A 71 -3.28 13.54 -1.66
C LEU A 71 -3.21 14.10 -0.23
N PHE A 72 -3.22 13.22 0.78
CA PHE A 72 -3.09 13.61 2.19
C PHE A 72 -1.79 14.39 2.45
N THR A 73 -0.69 13.92 1.88
CA THR A 73 0.62 14.57 2.01
C THR A 73 0.64 15.94 1.34
N ALA A 74 0.01 16.08 0.19
CA ALA A 74 -0.12 17.36 -0.50
C ALA A 74 -0.88 18.38 0.36
N GLU A 75 -1.95 17.96 1.06
CA GLU A 75 -2.68 18.82 1.98
C GLU A 75 -1.88 19.16 3.24
N LEU A 76 -1.16 18.20 3.84
CA LEU A 76 -0.27 18.50 4.97
C LEU A 76 0.79 19.54 4.61
N ARG A 77 1.40 19.44 3.43
CA ARG A 77 2.39 20.42 2.95
C ARG A 77 1.78 21.82 2.78
N LYS A 78 0.51 21.93 2.39
CA LYS A 78 -0.16 23.24 2.32
C LYS A 78 -0.34 23.86 3.69
N LEU A 79 -0.67 23.04 4.70
CA LEU A 79 -0.85 23.49 6.08
C LEU A 79 0.47 23.87 6.76
N GLU A 80 1.58 23.22 6.41
CA GLU A 80 2.91 23.61 6.92
C GLU A 80 3.41 24.95 6.37
N ASN A 81 2.97 25.32 5.17
CA ASN A 81 3.39 26.55 4.48
C ASN A 81 2.40 27.72 4.66
N ALA A 82 1.32 27.52 5.42
CA ALA A 82 0.28 28.51 5.73
C ALA A 82 0.56 29.21 7.07
#